data_AF-A0A1F8E020-F1
#
_entry.id   AF-A0A1F8E020-F1
#
_cell.length_a   1.000
_cell.length_b   1.000
_cell.length_c   1.000
_cell.angle_alpha   90.00
_cell.angle_beta   90.00
_cell.angle_gamma   90.00
#
_symmetry.space_group_name_H-M   'P 1'
#
loop_
_entity.id
_entity.type
_entity.pdbx_description
1 polymer ?
#
loop_
_entity_poly.entity_id
_entity_poly.type
_entity_poly.pdbx_seq_one_letter_code
_entity_poly.pdbx_strand_id
1 'polypeptide(L)'
;MAVASKRILGKKVRENLAKKENEEFLLEKIKEEWRKIARAKKRKEIIDKTADKGIVIGKLLLKLALIGGILTIVMVAPGVAAVMAPGRREWFYFDKKQLDRECARLTYRKFVIVTYDERSDIRKVESTKLGDRYIFWESFINYRTGQPAVWDGLYRIIFFDVPDELKSFRDAFRAQLMRAGYYWLQKSVLVFPYECTKDILFFASIFGILGYVCISETKNLRELGGCDRAREIRKFYHLD
;
A
#
# COMPACT_ATOMS: atom_id res chain seq x y z
N MET A 1 -20.32 -20.88 13.22
CA MET A 1 -19.21 -20.19 13.93
C MET A 1 -18.21 -19.48 13.00
N ALA A 2 -17.75 -20.08 11.89
CA ALA A 2 -16.72 -19.47 11.01
C ALA A 2 -17.10 -18.11 10.36
N VAL A 3 -18.37 -17.93 9.95
CA VAL A 3 -18.85 -16.67 9.33
C VAL A 3 -18.85 -15.51 10.33
N ALA A 4 -19.26 -15.76 11.57
CA ALA A 4 -19.24 -14.77 12.64
C ALA A 4 -17.80 -14.34 12.97
N SER A 5 -16.86 -15.29 13.04
CA SER A 5 -15.43 -15.01 13.26
C SER A 5 -14.82 -14.13 12.15
N LYS A 6 -15.13 -14.40 10.87
CA LYS A 6 -14.68 -13.56 9.75
C LYS A 6 -15.25 -12.15 9.79
N ARG A 7 -16.52 -11.98 10.18
CA ARG A 7 -17.15 -10.66 10.32
C ARG A 7 -16.50 -9.84 11.45
N ILE A 8 -16.23 -10.48 12.58
CA ILE A 8 -15.54 -9.86 13.73
C ILE A 8 -14.13 -9.43 13.33
N LEU A 9 -13.36 -10.32 12.70
CA LEU A 9 -12.03 -10.02 12.17
C LEU A 9 -12.06 -8.82 11.22
N GLY A 10 -12.95 -8.83 10.22
CA GLY A 10 -13.04 -7.74 9.26
C GLY A 10 -13.38 -6.39 9.89
N LYS A 11 -14.27 -6.38 10.90
CA LYS A 11 -14.58 -5.17 11.67
C LYS A 11 -13.36 -4.67 12.43
N LYS A 12 -12.67 -5.56 13.16
CA LYS A 12 -11.50 -5.22 13.98
C LYS A 12 -10.34 -4.70 13.15
N VAL A 13 -10.05 -5.33 12.01
CA VAL A 13 -9.01 -4.87 11.06
C VAL A 13 -9.33 -3.47 10.56
N ARG A 14 -10.59 -3.18 10.18
CA ARG A 14 -10.98 -1.82 9.74
C ARG A 14 -10.88 -0.79 10.86
N GLU A 15 -11.28 -1.15 12.09
CA GLU A 15 -11.16 -0.28 13.26
C GLU A 15 -9.70 0.03 13.57
N ASN A 16 -8.83 -0.98 13.61
CA ASN A 16 -7.40 -0.79 13.86
C ASN A 16 -6.70 -0.04 12.72
N LEU A 17 -7.08 -0.29 11.46
CA LEU A 17 -6.54 0.43 10.31
C LEU A 17 -6.85 1.93 10.39
N ALA A 18 -8.02 2.30 10.90
CA ALA A 18 -8.44 3.69 11.06
C ALA A 18 -7.79 4.41 12.27
N LYS A 19 -6.87 3.75 12.99
CA LYS A 19 -6.05 4.40 14.02
C LYS A 19 -5.02 5.30 13.34
N LYS A 20 -4.83 6.48 13.91
CA LYS A 20 -3.93 7.53 13.39
C LYS A 20 -2.53 7.00 13.03
N GLU A 21 -1.89 6.25 13.93
CA GLU A 21 -0.56 5.67 13.72
C GLU A 21 -0.47 4.75 12.49
N ASN A 22 -1.53 3.99 12.19
CA ASN A 22 -1.58 3.06 11.07
C ASN A 22 -1.88 3.77 9.75
N GLU A 23 -2.76 4.78 9.78
CA GLU A 23 -3.01 5.66 8.62
C GLU A 23 -1.74 6.46 8.28
N GLU A 24 -1.02 6.97 9.27
CA GLU A 24 0.25 7.68 9.08
C GLU A 24 1.33 6.77 8.47
N PHE A 25 1.46 5.53 8.94
CA PHE A 25 2.36 4.55 8.36
C PHE A 25 2.07 4.34 6.86
N LEU A 26 0.81 4.10 6.50
CA LEU A 26 0.42 3.91 5.10
C LEU A 26 0.57 5.18 4.28
N LEU A 27 0.25 6.35 4.85
CA LEU A 27 0.42 7.62 4.18
C LEU A 27 1.89 7.85 3.80
N GLU A 28 2.83 7.51 4.69
CA GLU A 28 4.25 7.64 4.38
C GLU A 28 4.68 6.67 3.28
N LYS A 29 4.17 5.44 3.28
CA LYS A 29 4.43 4.46 2.21
C LYS A 29 3.87 4.92 0.87
N ILE A 30 2.65 5.48 0.85
CA ILE A 30 2.04 6.08 -0.36
C ILE A 30 2.89 7.26 -0.85
N LYS A 31 3.40 8.11 0.06
CA LYS A 31 4.32 9.21 -0.30
C LYS A 31 5.63 8.67 -0.87
N GLU A 32 6.21 7.61 -0.32
CA GLU A 32 7.41 6.96 -0.85
C GLU A 32 7.20 6.38 -2.25
N GLU A 33 6.12 5.63 -2.47
CA GLU A 33 5.70 5.15 -3.80
C GLU A 33 5.64 6.31 -4.79
N TRP A 34 5.01 7.41 -4.38
CA TRP A 34 4.87 8.58 -5.21
C TRP A 34 6.19 9.29 -5.50
N ARG A 35 7.09 9.42 -4.51
CA ARG A 35 8.43 9.97 -4.72
C ARG A 35 9.22 9.14 -5.74
N LYS A 36 9.08 7.81 -5.72
CA LYS A 36 9.71 6.93 -6.72
C LYS A 36 9.14 7.16 -8.13
N ILE A 37 7.81 7.27 -8.26
CA ILE A 37 7.14 7.59 -9.54
C ILE A 37 7.61 8.95 -10.07
N ALA A 38 7.69 9.97 -9.21
CA ALA A 38 8.14 11.30 -9.59
C ALA A 38 9.62 11.33 -10.02
N ARG A 39 10.50 10.59 -9.32
CA ARG A 39 11.94 10.49 -9.64
C ARG A 39 12.23 9.72 -10.92
N ALA A 40 11.37 8.78 -11.32
CA ALA A 40 11.55 7.97 -12.53
C ALA A 40 11.40 8.75 -13.85
N LYS A 41 11.34 10.09 -13.82
CA LYS A 41 11.12 10.96 -14.99
C LYS A 41 12.32 11.05 -15.95
N LYS A 42 12.24 10.31 -17.07
CA LYS A 42 12.31 10.92 -18.40
C LYS A 42 10.87 11.27 -18.83
N ARG A 43 10.59 12.55 -19.09
CA ARG A 43 9.26 13.18 -19.24
C ARG A 43 8.25 12.52 -20.21
N LYS A 44 8.64 11.61 -21.11
CA LYS A 44 7.75 10.93 -22.06
C LYS A 44 7.12 9.63 -21.53
N GLU A 45 7.78 8.92 -20.63
CA GLU A 45 7.34 7.58 -20.21
C GLU A 45 6.20 7.58 -19.18
N ILE A 46 5.86 8.69 -18.54
CA ILE A 46 4.78 8.69 -17.53
C ILE A 46 3.42 8.47 -18.19
N ILE A 47 3.15 9.10 -19.33
CA ILE A 47 1.85 8.96 -20.00
C ILE A 47 1.69 7.51 -20.50
N ASP A 48 2.74 6.91 -21.05
CA ASP A 48 2.70 5.51 -21.51
C ASP A 48 2.74 4.48 -20.35
N LYS A 49 3.55 4.69 -19.31
CA LYS A 49 3.63 3.76 -18.16
C LYS A 49 2.44 3.85 -17.21
N THR A 50 1.70 4.96 -17.16
CA THR A 50 0.48 5.01 -16.34
C THR A 50 -0.64 4.17 -16.97
N ALA A 51 -0.63 4.02 -18.29
CA ALA A 51 -1.48 3.07 -19.02
C ALA A 51 -0.96 1.62 -18.91
N ASP A 52 0.36 1.39 -19.04
CA ASP A 52 0.95 0.04 -19.05
C ASP A 52 1.10 -0.64 -17.67
N LYS A 53 1.16 0.11 -16.56
CA LYS A 53 1.39 -0.46 -15.21
C LYS A 53 0.12 -0.86 -14.44
N GLY A 54 -1.05 -0.85 -15.07
CA GLY A 54 -2.31 -1.16 -14.38
C GLY A 54 -2.71 -0.14 -13.29
N ILE A 55 -2.12 1.06 -13.29
CA ILE A 55 -2.49 2.14 -12.38
C ILE A 55 -3.79 2.76 -12.91
N VAL A 56 -4.91 2.39 -12.29
CA VAL A 56 -6.21 3.00 -12.59
C VAL A 56 -6.14 4.49 -12.22
N ILE A 57 -6.35 5.38 -13.20
CA ILE A 57 -6.27 6.86 -13.02
C ILE A 57 -7.06 7.34 -11.80
N GLY A 58 -8.26 6.79 -11.55
CA GLY A 58 -9.03 7.17 -10.37
C GLY A 58 -8.34 6.87 -9.04
N LYS A 59 -7.55 5.79 -8.94
CA LYS A 59 -6.74 5.51 -7.74
C LYS A 59 -5.60 6.51 -7.61
N LEU A 60 -4.98 6.88 -8.73
CA LEU A 60 -3.92 7.88 -8.77
C LEU A 60 -4.43 9.24 -8.28
N LEU A 61 -5.56 9.72 -8.80
CA LEU A 61 -6.19 10.97 -8.36
C LEU A 61 -6.46 10.95 -6.86
N LEU A 62 -7.00 9.84 -6.35
CA LEU A 62 -7.35 9.74 -4.94
C LEU A 62 -6.11 9.69 -4.03
N LYS A 63 -5.03 8.99 -4.43
CA LYS A 63 -3.73 9.03 -3.73
C LYS A 63 -3.12 10.45 -3.75
N LEU A 64 -3.22 11.14 -4.88
CA LEU A 64 -2.73 12.52 -5.02
C LEU A 64 -3.50 13.49 -4.13
N ALA A 65 -4.82 13.36 -4.08
CA ALA A 65 -5.68 14.17 -3.21
C ALA A 65 -5.40 13.88 -1.72
N LEU A 66 -5.23 12.61 -1.35
CA LEU A 66 -4.85 12.22 0.02
C LEU A 66 -3.50 12.84 0.46
N ILE A 67 -2.49 12.87 -0.43
CA ILE A 67 -1.17 13.43 -0.10
C ILE A 67 -1.18 14.97 -0.11
N GLY A 68 -1.82 15.57 -1.12
CA GLY A 68 -1.70 16.99 -1.42
C GLY A 68 -2.87 17.84 -0.94
N GLY A 69 -3.99 17.25 -0.53
CA GLY A 69 -5.25 17.94 -0.28
C GLY A 69 -5.99 18.23 -1.59
N ILE A 70 -6.25 19.51 -1.85
CA ILE A 70 -7.11 19.94 -2.96
C ILE A 70 -6.35 19.95 -4.29
N LEU A 71 -6.59 18.95 -5.14
CA LEU A 71 -6.06 18.93 -6.49
C LEU A 71 -6.68 20.01 -7.36
N THR A 72 -5.89 20.63 -8.22
CA THR A 72 -6.34 21.59 -9.23
C THR A 72 -6.25 20.94 -10.60
N ILE A 73 -7.33 20.97 -11.36
CA ILE A 73 -7.45 20.47 -12.72
C ILE A 73 -7.72 21.66 -13.64
N VAL A 74 -6.93 21.81 -14.70
CA VAL A 74 -7.08 22.89 -15.70
C VAL A 74 -7.16 22.25 -17.09
N MET A 75 -8.09 22.70 -17.93
CA MET A 75 -8.11 22.31 -19.34
C MET A 75 -7.10 23.16 -20.11
N VAL A 76 -6.07 22.52 -20.67
CA VAL A 76 -4.95 23.23 -21.32
C VAL A 76 -5.02 23.19 -22.84
N ALA A 77 -5.74 22.22 -23.41
CA ALA A 77 -5.98 22.10 -24.85
C ALA A 77 -7.23 21.21 -25.11
N PRO A 78 -7.77 21.18 -26.35
CA PRO A 78 -8.83 20.23 -26.71
C PRO A 78 -8.40 18.78 -26.41
N GLY A 79 -9.12 18.13 -25.49
CA GLY A 79 -8.83 16.75 -25.09
C GLY A 79 -7.72 16.57 -24.05
N VAL A 80 -7.04 17.64 -23.59
CA VAL A 80 -5.94 17.53 -22.62
C VAL A 80 -6.26 18.32 -21.35
N ALA A 81 -6.15 17.64 -20.21
CA ALA A 81 -6.30 18.22 -18.88
C ALA A 81 -4.99 18.09 -18.09
N ALA A 82 -4.63 19.15 -17.36
CA ALA A 82 -3.48 19.19 -16.49
C ALA A 82 -3.93 19.17 -15.02
N VAL A 83 -3.35 18.31 -14.20
CA VAL A 83 -3.64 18.14 -12.77
C VAL A 83 -2.42 18.52 -11.95
N MET A 84 -2.62 19.30 -10.89
CA MET A 84 -1.58 19.71 -9.95
C MET A 84 -2.05 19.49 -8.51
N ALA A 85 -1.18 18.90 -7.69
CA ALA A 85 -1.37 18.81 -6.25
C ALA A 85 -0.77 20.03 -5.53
N PRO A 86 -1.38 20.53 -4.45
CA PRO A 86 -0.85 21.64 -3.66
C PRO A 86 0.59 21.39 -3.19
N GLY A 87 1.38 22.47 -3.14
CA GLY A 87 2.79 22.40 -2.74
C GLY A 87 3.71 21.71 -3.74
N ARG A 88 3.26 21.44 -4.97
CA ARG A 88 4.07 20.85 -6.03
C ARG A 88 4.27 21.81 -7.20
N ARG A 89 5.44 21.70 -7.85
CA ARG A 89 5.81 22.47 -9.05
C ARG A 89 5.56 21.72 -10.36
N GLU A 90 5.04 20.49 -10.29
CA GLU A 90 4.90 19.62 -11.45
C GLU A 90 3.43 19.39 -11.79
N TRP A 91 3.09 19.61 -13.07
CA TRP A 91 1.80 19.26 -13.65
C TRP A 91 1.82 17.85 -14.22
N PHE A 92 0.69 17.17 -14.10
CA PHE A 92 0.43 15.85 -14.68
C PHE A 92 -0.62 15.98 -15.77
N TYR A 93 -0.34 15.45 -16.95
CA TYR A 93 -1.22 15.59 -18.11
C TYR A 93 -1.98 14.29 -18.35
N PHE A 94 -3.27 14.41 -18.62
CA PHE A 94 -4.17 13.29 -18.84
C PHE A 94 -5.10 13.57 -20.02
N ASP A 95 -5.62 12.49 -20.62
CA ASP A 95 -6.77 12.59 -21.52
C ASP A 95 -7.97 13.14 -20.76
N LYS A 96 -8.57 14.22 -21.28
CA LYS A 96 -9.70 14.92 -20.65
C LYS A 96 -10.90 13.98 -20.47
N LYS A 97 -11.27 13.19 -21.49
CA LYS A 97 -12.45 12.31 -21.42
C LYS A 97 -12.27 11.23 -20.36
N GLN A 98 -11.07 10.69 -20.24
CA GLN A 98 -10.74 9.71 -19.21
C GLN A 98 -10.77 10.34 -17.82
N LEU A 99 -10.19 11.53 -17.65
CA LEU A 99 -10.20 12.24 -16.39
C LEU A 99 -11.63 12.60 -15.94
N ASP A 100 -12.46 13.12 -16.85
CA ASP A 100 -13.85 13.47 -16.59
C ASP A 100 -14.67 12.25 -16.15
N ARG A 101 -14.50 11.12 -16.83
CA ARG A 101 -15.14 9.84 -16.46
C ARG A 101 -14.72 9.37 -15.07
N GLU A 102 -13.43 9.44 -14.76
CA GLU A 102 -12.92 9.02 -13.45
C GLU A 102 -13.38 9.95 -12.33
N CYS A 103 -13.37 11.26 -12.54
CA CYS A 103 -13.93 12.23 -11.60
C CYS A 103 -15.42 11.95 -11.35
N ALA A 104 -16.23 11.79 -12.40
CA ALA A 104 -17.65 11.46 -12.25
C ALA A 104 -17.86 10.15 -11.47
N ARG A 105 -17.06 9.11 -11.76
CA ARG A 105 -17.10 7.82 -11.07
C ARG A 105 -16.74 7.94 -9.59
N LEU A 106 -15.70 8.70 -9.25
CA LEU A 106 -15.27 8.92 -7.87
C LEU A 106 -16.28 9.77 -7.09
N THR A 107 -16.86 10.79 -7.71
CA THR A 107 -17.93 11.61 -7.12
C THR A 107 -19.18 10.77 -6.84
N TYR A 108 -19.60 9.93 -7.79
CA TYR A 108 -20.73 9.01 -7.61
C TYR A 108 -20.51 8.06 -6.41
N ARG A 109 -19.28 7.59 -6.23
CA ARG A 109 -18.89 6.77 -5.07
C ARG A 109 -18.67 7.57 -3.78
N LYS A 110 -18.83 8.89 -3.81
CA LYS A 110 -18.57 9.83 -2.70
C LYS A 110 -17.12 9.78 -2.20
N PHE A 111 -16.17 9.41 -3.06
CA PHE A 111 -14.74 9.35 -2.71
C PHE A 111 -14.04 10.69 -2.88
N VAL A 112 -14.56 11.53 -3.76
CA VAL A 112 -14.07 12.90 -3.96
C VAL A 112 -15.24 13.88 -4.00
N ILE A 113 -14.93 15.14 -3.72
CA ILE A 113 -15.78 16.29 -4.00
C ILE A 113 -15.10 17.07 -5.12
N VAL A 114 -15.86 17.40 -6.17
CA VAL A 114 -15.40 18.21 -7.29
C VAL A 114 -16.12 19.55 -7.25
N THR A 115 -15.38 20.64 -7.10
CA THR A 115 -15.90 22.00 -7.19
C THR A 115 -15.40 22.68 -8.46
N TYR A 116 -16.26 23.51 -9.05
CA TYR A 116 -15.98 24.23 -10.29
C TYR A 116 -15.82 25.70 -9.94
N ASP A 117 -14.78 26.32 -10.49
CA ASP A 117 -14.68 27.77 -10.50
C ASP A 117 -15.42 28.27 -11.76
N GLU A 118 -16.48 29.07 -11.60
CA GLU A 118 -17.26 29.54 -12.74
C GLU A 118 -16.50 30.56 -13.61
N ARG A 119 -15.40 31.13 -13.10
CA ARG A 119 -14.65 32.22 -13.76
C ARG A 119 -13.39 31.76 -14.47
N SER A 120 -12.91 30.57 -14.14
CA SER A 120 -11.69 29.99 -14.68
C SER A 120 -11.97 28.53 -14.91
N ASP A 121 -11.61 27.96 -16.06
CA ASP A 121 -11.88 26.56 -16.43
C ASP A 121 -11.07 25.55 -15.59
N ILE A 122 -11.21 25.71 -14.28
CA ILE A 122 -10.43 25.17 -13.19
C ILE A 122 -11.41 24.39 -12.33
N ARG A 123 -11.07 23.12 -12.09
CA ARG A 123 -11.80 22.24 -11.19
C ARG A 123 -10.92 21.91 -10.01
N LYS A 124 -11.50 21.96 -8.82
CA LYS A 124 -10.84 21.55 -7.60
C LYS A 124 -11.38 20.19 -7.18
N VAL A 125 -10.49 19.26 -6.85
CA VAL A 125 -10.86 17.90 -6.44
C VAL A 125 -10.25 17.62 -5.07
N GLU A 126 -11.09 17.31 -4.11
CA GLU A 126 -10.70 16.99 -2.73
C GLU A 126 -11.14 15.57 -2.38
N SER A 127 -10.31 14.81 -1.66
CA SER A 127 -10.71 13.49 -1.17
C SER A 127 -11.66 13.63 0.01
N THR A 128 -12.63 12.72 0.10
CA THR A 128 -13.49 12.63 1.29
C THR A 128 -12.90 11.65 2.28
N LYS A 129 -13.36 11.69 3.54
CA LYS A 129 -13.05 10.65 4.55
C LYS A 129 -13.35 9.22 4.06
N LEU A 130 -14.36 9.06 3.20
CA LEU A 130 -14.68 7.76 2.62
C LEU A 130 -13.65 7.35 1.55
N GLY A 131 -13.22 8.31 0.72
CA GLY A 131 -12.14 8.12 -0.25
C GLY A 131 -10.81 7.78 0.40
N ASP A 132 -10.44 8.49 1.47
CA ASP A 132 -9.21 8.24 2.23
C ASP A 132 -9.20 6.83 2.81
N ARG A 133 -10.29 6.44 3.50
CA ARG A 133 -10.45 5.07 4.04
C ARG A 133 -10.36 4.01 2.95
N TYR A 134 -10.91 4.28 1.76
CA TYR A 134 -10.80 3.37 0.63
C TYR A 134 -9.35 3.19 0.19
N ILE A 135 -8.57 4.27 0.08
CA ILE A 135 -7.15 4.21 -0.30
C ILE A 135 -6.31 3.55 0.78
N PHE A 136 -6.54 3.84 2.07
CA PHE A 136 -5.82 3.14 3.14
C PHE A 136 -6.12 1.64 3.13
N TRP A 137 -7.39 1.25 2.98
CA TRP A 137 -7.76 -0.16 2.87
C TRP A 137 -7.11 -0.84 1.65
N GLU A 138 -7.15 -0.18 0.50
CA GLU A 138 -6.56 -0.68 -0.73
C GLU A 138 -5.04 -0.82 -0.61
N SER A 139 -4.38 0.18 -0.03
CA SER A 139 -2.93 0.19 0.21
C SER A 139 -2.51 -0.87 1.22
N PHE A 140 -3.32 -1.14 2.25
CA PHE A 140 -3.09 -2.24 3.19
C PHE A 140 -3.22 -3.61 2.52
N ILE A 141 -4.31 -3.86 1.79
CA ILE A 141 -4.56 -5.15 1.16
C ILE A 141 -3.53 -5.47 0.08
N ASN A 142 -3.10 -4.45 -0.68
CA ASN A 142 -2.14 -4.60 -1.77
C ASN A 142 -0.70 -4.28 -1.35
N TYR A 143 -0.45 -4.10 -0.05
CA TYR A 143 0.87 -3.80 0.46
C TYR A 143 1.90 -4.84 0.00
N ARG A 144 3.07 -4.36 -0.39
CA ARG A 144 4.26 -5.17 -0.68
C ARG A 144 5.42 -4.61 0.12
N THR A 145 6.08 -5.46 0.90
CA THR A 145 7.28 -5.05 1.62
C THR A 145 8.38 -4.80 0.60
N GLY A 146 8.99 -3.62 0.69
CA GLY A 146 10.06 -3.22 -0.20
C GLY A 146 11.28 -4.14 -0.03
N GLN A 147 11.89 -4.49 -1.15
CA GLN A 147 13.18 -5.17 -1.18
C GLN A 147 14.23 -4.12 -1.58
N PRO A 148 15.09 -3.65 -0.65
CA PRO A 148 16.18 -2.76 -0.99
C PRO A 148 17.13 -3.43 -2.00
N ALA A 149 17.83 -2.61 -2.78
CA ALA A 149 18.78 -3.11 -3.78
C ALA A 149 19.99 -3.82 -3.16
N VAL A 150 20.32 -3.48 -1.91
CA VAL A 150 21.43 -4.06 -1.17
C VAL A 150 20.87 -4.80 0.04
N TRP A 151 21.24 -6.07 0.15
CA TRP A 151 20.97 -6.90 1.31
C TRP A 151 22.03 -6.64 2.39
N ASP A 152 21.62 -6.54 3.65
CA ASP A 152 22.51 -6.35 4.80
C ASP A 152 23.10 -7.66 5.35
N GLY A 153 22.79 -8.79 4.72
CA GLY A 153 23.30 -10.10 5.12
C GLY A 153 22.54 -10.74 6.30
N LEU A 154 21.43 -10.15 6.75
CA LEU A 154 20.63 -10.67 7.86
C LEU A 154 19.27 -11.18 7.39
N TYR A 155 18.88 -12.35 7.86
CA TYR A 155 17.51 -12.85 7.75
C TYR A 155 16.71 -12.48 8.99
N ARG A 156 15.49 -12.01 8.78
CA ARG A 156 14.50 -11.71 9.82
C ARG A 156 13.58 -12.90 9.88
N ILE A 157 13.59 -13.58 11.01
CA ILE A 157 12.68 -14.68 11.29
C ILE A 157 11.56 -14.14 12.16
N ILE A 158 10.34 -14.27 11.67
CA ILE A 158 9.12 -13.80 12.34
C ILE A 158 8.42 -15.01 12.93
N PHE A 159 8.33 -15.04 14.25
CA PHE A 159 7.62 -16.05 15.02
C PHE A 159 6.33 -15.45 15.55
N PHE A 160 5.25 -16.22 15.56
CA PHE A 160 4.03 -15.81 16.23
C PHE A 160 3.31 -16.96 16.93
N ASP A 161 3.11 -16.78 18.24
CA ASP A 161 2.42 -17.73 19.10
C ASP A 161 1.04 -17.17 19.48
N VAL A 162 0.13 -17.20 18.51
CA VAL A 162 -1.22 -16.67 18.67
C VAL A 162 -2.14 -17.79 19.18
N PRO A 163 -2.85 -17.58 20.31
CA PRO A 163 -3.78 -18.56 20.89
C PRO A 163 -4.83 -19.04 19.89
N ASP A 164 -5.32 -20.27 20.05
CA ASP A 164 -6.24 -20.87 19.09
C ASP A 164 -7.62 -20.20 19.05
N GLU A 165 -8.02 -19.51 20.11
CA GLU A 165 -9.20 -18.63 20.15
C GLU A 165 -9.11 -17.51 19.09
N LEU A 166 -7.88 -17.09 18.76
CA LEU A 166 -7.54 -16.07 17.78
C LEU A 166 -7.05 -16.67 16.44
N LYS A 167 -7.31 -17.95 16.19
CA LYS A 167 -6.86 -18.66 14.97
C LYS A 167 -7.17 -17.91 13.67
N SER A 168 -8.35 -17.29 13.55
CA SER A 168 -8.70 -16.52 12.34
C SER A 168 -7.86 -15.27 12.14
N PHE A 169 -7.42 -14.62 13.22
CA PHE A 169 -6.50 -13.49 13.18
C PHE A 169 -5.08 -13.95 12.80
N ARG A 170 -4.61 -15.06 13.39
CA ARG A 170 -3.33 -15.70 13.03
C ARG A 170 -3.25 -16.02 11.53
N ASP A 171 -4.28 -16.69 11.02
CA ASP A 171 -4.31 -17.11 9.61
C ASP A 171 -4.39 -15.91 8.66
N ALA A 172 -5.14 -14.87 9.03
CA ALA A 172 -5.25 -13.66 8.22
C ALA A 172 -3.95 -12.82 8.24
N PHE A 173 -3.27 -12.72 9.39
CA PHE A 173 -1.96 -12.08 9.51
C PHE A 173 -0.92 -12.78 8.65
N ARG A 174 -0.82 -14.11 8.77
CA ARG A 174 0.05 -14.93 7.93
C ARG A 174 -0.25 -14.72 6.44
N ALA A 175 -1.52 -14.77 6.04
CA ALA A 175 -1.91 -14.57 4.64
C ALA A 175 -1.60 -13.14 4.14
N GLN A 176 -1.65 -12.12 5.01
CA GLN A 176 -1.24 -10.77 4.66
C GLN A 176 0.28 -10.68 4.48
N LEU A 177 1.08 -11.26 5.38
CA LEU A 177 2.53 -11.29 5.24
C LEU A 177 2.96 -12.07 3.98
N MET A 178 2.39 -13.24 3.72
CA MET A 178 2.69 -13.99 2.49
C MET A 178 2.41 -13.15 1.23
N ARG A 179 1.26 -12.45 1.19
CA ARG A 179 0.96 -11.52 0.09
C ARG A 179 1.96 -10.38 0.02
N ALA A 180 2.44 -9.87 1.16
CA ALA A 180 3.43 -8.80 1.21
C ALA A 180 4.84 -9.24 0.77
N GLY A 181 5.11 -10.54 0.60
CA GLY A 181 6.37 -11.08 0.07
C GLY A 181 7.22 -11.90 1.06
N TYR A 182 6.65 -12.29 2.20
CA TYR A 182 7.36 -13.05 3.24
C TYR A 182 7.29 -14.56 2.95
N TYR A 183 8.38 -15.27 3.20
CA TYR A 183 8.49 -16.70 2.92
C TYR A 183 7.88 -17.49 4.06
N TRP A 184 6.99 -18.42 3.73
CA TRP A 184 6.30 -19.24 4.71
C TRP A 184 7.10 -20.51 5.02
N LEU A 185 7.81 -20.50 6.15
CA LEU A 185 8.67 -21.61 6.55
C LEU A 185 7.90 -22.70 7.33
N GLN A 186 7.07 -22.27 8.28
CA GLN A 186 6.19 -23.14 9.08
C GLN A 186 4.92 -22.37 9.49
N LYS A 187 3.93 -23.07 10.06
CA LYS A 187 2.62 -22.50 10.44
C LYS A 187 2.72 -21.16 11.19
N SER A 188 3.70 -21.02 12.08
CA SER A 188 3.96 -19.85 12.92
C SER A 188 5.32 -19.19 12.67
N VAL A 189 5.99 -19.52 11.57
CA VAL A 189 7.34 -19.03 11.26
C VAL A 189 7.40 -18.55 9.82
N LEU A 190 7.77 -17.27 9.64
CA LEU A 190 8.09 -16.69 8.33
C LEU A 190 9.51 -16.15 8.32
N VAL A 191 10.09 -16.02 7.13
CA VAL A 191 11.43 -15.48 6.92
C VAL A 191 11.38 -14.36 5.89
N PHE A 192 12.16 -13.31 6.12
CA PHE A 192 12.38 -12.23 5.16
C PHE A 192 13.82 -11.73 5.25
N PRO A 193 14.54 -11.53 4.14
CA PRO A 193 15.96 -11.19 4.19
C PRO A 193 16.22 -9.69 4.38
N TYR A 194 15.22 -8.82 4.43
CA TYR A 194 15.46 -7.39 4.53
C TYR A 194 14.88 -6.81 5.81
N GLU A 195 15.34 -5.62 6.20
CA GLU A 195 14.78 -4.91 7.35
C GLU A 195 13.27 -4.70 7.16
N CYS A 196 12.50 -5.27 8.08
CA CYS A 196 11.04 -5.31 7.98
C CYS A 196 10.34 -5.13 9.33
N THR A 197 11.07 -4.77 10.39
CA THR A 197 10.53 -4.69 11.75
C THR A 197 9.31 -3.78 11.80
N LYS A 198 9.40 -2.57 11.23
CA LYS A 198 8.28 -1.61 11.19
C LYS A 198 7.06 -2.15 10.45
N ASP A 199 7.28 -2.85 9.33
CA ASP A 199 6.21 -3.45 8.54
C ASP A 199 5.49 -4.55 9.34
N ILE A 200 6.24 -5.43 10.02
CA ILE A 200 5.68 -6.50 10.86
C ILE A 200 4.87 -5.94 12.03
N LEU A 201 5.41 -4.94 12.75
CA LEU A 201 4.72 -4.30 13.86
C LEU A 201 3.43 -3.61 13.39
N PHE A 202 3.46 -2.95 12.22
CA PHE A 202 2.28 -2.38 11.58
C PHE A 202 1.21 -3.43 11.25
N PHE A 203 1.60 -4.56 10.64
CA PHE A 203 0.65 -5.63 10.37
C PHE A 203 0.08 -6.20 11.68
N ALA A 204 0.93 -6.50 12.66
CA ALA A 204 0.51 -7.07 13.93
C ALA A 204 -0.41 -6.14 14.72
N SER A 205 -0.21 -4.81 14.65
CA SER A 205 -1.10 -3.81 15.25
C SER A 205 -2.49 -3.83 14.60
N ILE A 206 -2.57 -3.95 13.27
CA ILE A 206 -3.83 -4.02 12.53
C ILE A 206 -4.63 -5.27 12.90
N PHE A 207 -3.96 -6.41 13.01
CA PHE A 207 -4.61 -7.65 13.42
C PHE A 207 -4.84 -7.73 14.95
N GLY A 208 -4.29 -6.80 15.73
CA GLY A 208 -4.45 -6.77 17.18
C GLY A 208 -3.75 -7.93 17.90
N ILE A 209 -2.64 -8.41 17.33
CA ILE A 209 -1.87 -9.55 17.84
C ILE A 209 -0.42 -9.19 18.17
N LEU A 210 -0.12 -7.90 18.34
CA LEU A 210 1.24 -7.39 18.57
C LEU A 210 1.99 -8.14 19.68
N GLY A 211 1.32 -8.42 20.80
CA GLY A 211 1.91 -9.15 21.94
C GLY A 211 2.23 -10.62 21.69
N TYR A 212 1.87 -11.16 20.53
CA TYR A 212 2.13 -12.56 20.15
C TYR A 212 3.21 -12.69 19.08
N VAL A 213 3.82 -11.59 18.62
CA VAL A 213 4.77 -11.57 17.51
C VAL A 213 6.18 -11.27 18.02
N CYS A 214 7.13 -12.12 17.66
CA CYS A 214 8.55 -11.95 17.93
C CYS A 214 9.34 -11.93 16.61
N ILE A 215 10.41 -11.13 16.58
CA ILE A 215 11.31 -11.04 15.44
C ILE A 215 12.72 -11.34 15.95
N SER A 216 13.43 -12.19 15.23
CA SER A 216 14.84 -12.47 15.47
C SER A 216 15.64 -12.28 14.19
N GLU A 217 16.90 -11.92 14.33
CA GLU A 217 17.83 -11.75 13.21
C GLU A 217 18.91 -12.83 13.24
N THR A 218 19.22 -13.39 12.08
CA THR A 218 20.32 -14.35 11.93
C THR A 218 21.06 -14.17 10.62
N LYS A 219 22.37 -14.44 10.63
CA LYS A 219 23.18 -14.54 9.41
C LYS A 219 23.06 -15.92 8.75
N ASN A 220 22.68 -16.95 9.51
CA ASN A 220 22.71 -18.34 9.05
C ASN A 220 21.33 -18.99 9.14
N LEU A 221 20.79 -19.39 7.98
CA LEU A 221 19.54 -20.15 7.87
C LEU A 221 19.76 -21.67 7.81
N ARG A 222 20.99 -22.17 7.65
CA ARG A 222 21.25 -23.63 7.51
C ARG A 222 20.77 -24.42 8.72
N GLU A 223 20.89 -23.81 9.90
CA GLU A 223 20.43 -24.38 11.17
C GLU A 223 18.91 -24.32 11.32
N LEU A 224 18.25 -23.43 10.57
CA LEU A 224 16.79 -23.23 10.61
C LEU A 224 16.10 -24.03 9.50
N GLY A 225 15.91 -25.33 9.73
CA GLY A 225 15.14 -26.20 8.83
C GLY A 225 15.95 -26.90 7.73
N GLY A 226 17.28 -26.89 7.83
CA GLY A 226 18.20 -27.67 6.99
C GLY A 226 18.71 -26.94 5.74
N CYS A 227 19.73 -27.52 5.11
CA CYS A 227 20.44 -26.90 3.98
C CYS A 227 19.57 -26.71 2.73
N ASP A 228 18.54 -27.55 2.51
CA ASP A 228 17.67 -27.46 1.34
C ASP A 228 16.71 -26.26 1.45
N ARG A 229 16.10 -26.05 2.63
CA ARG A 229 15.22 -24.88 2.86
C ARG A 229 15.96 -23.56 2.79
N ALA A 230 17.19 -23.51 3.31
CA ALA A 230 18.02 -22.32 3.20
C ALA A 230 18.29 -21.96 1.72
N ARG A 231 18.52 -22.96 0.85
CA ARG A 231 18.66 -22.78 -0.59
C ARG A 231 17.36 -22.32 -1.26
N GLU A 232 16.22 -22.88 -0.88
CA GLU A 232 14.91 -22.45 -1.38
C GLU A 232 14.63 -20.98 -1.05
N ILE A 233 14.92 -20.55 0.19
CA ILE A 233 14.72 -19.16 0.62
C ILE A 233 15.62 -18.21 -0.19
N ARG A 234 16.91 -18.53 -0.36
CA ARG A 234 17.81 -17.70 -1.18
C ARG A 234 17.32 -17.58 -2.61
N LYS A 235 16.87 -18.69 -3.20
CA LYS A 235 16.30 -18.70 -4.56
C LYS A 235 15.00 -17.90 -4.66
N PHE A 236 14.12 -18.01 -3.66
CA PHE A 236 12.86 -17.27 -3.61
C PHE A 236 13.08 -15.74 -3.59
N TYR A 237 14.15 -15.29 -2.94
CA TYR A 237 14.51 -13.87 -2.81
C TYR A 237 15.59 -13.38 -3.78
N HIS A 238 16.10 -14.25 -4.66
CA HIS A 238 17.17 -13.94 -5.59
C HIS A 238 18.44 -13.40 -4.90
N LEU A 239 18.84 -14.01 -3.78
CA LEU A 239 19.97 -13.59 -2.93
C LEU A 239 21.29 -14.28 -3.30
N ASP A 240 21.45 -14.77 -4.53
CA ASP A 240 22.56 -15.65 -4.90
C ASP A 240 23.94 -15.03 -4.68
#